data_AF-A0A1Q2YH76-F1
#
_entry.id   AF-A0A1Q2YH76-F1
#
_cell.length_a   1.000
_cell.length_b   1.000
_cell.length_c   1.000
_cell.angle_alpha   90.00
_cell.angle_beta   90.00
_cell.angle_gamma   90.00
#
_symmetry.space_group_name_H-M   'P 1'
#
loop_
_entity.id
_entity.type
_entity.pdbx_description
1 polymer ?
#
loop_
_entity_poly.entity_id
_entity_poly.type
_entity_poly.pdbx_seq_one_letter_code
_entity_poly.pdbx_strand_id
1 'polypeptide(L)'
;MGPYYHYLYYDLKLPGVEWDQSLYDSLVAESSKHIAEITAEIEKLDKEDESEMDILKKWTELGEYYATIGDKTNAESTLLKTIELAPSTGSKIDLYLLISRVGFFYNDAAFVKMYLDKSNALIEKGGDWERRNRYKTYNGIYLMSIRNFAEASKLLNDSLSTFTSTELTTYQDVAKYALVCGAIIFERPDLKQKLIENPEILAINSTTDELLPIYNLIKSIYLTEYEKFFPALLETNDKISCSTVT
;
A
#
# COMPACT_ATOMS: atom_id res chain seq x y z
N MET A 1 7.00 -4.68 -17.30
CA MET A 1 5.52 -4.65 -17.14
C MET A 1 4.74 -5.34 -18.27
N GLY A 2 5.34 -6.29 -19.01
CA GLY A 2 4.63 -7.01 -20.09
C GLY A 2 3.37 -7.75 -19.61
N PRO A 3 3.44 -8.57 -18.54
CA PRO A 3 2.28 -9.25 -17.96
C PRO A 3 1.17 -8.29 -17.52
N TYR A 4 1.54 -7.17 -16.88
CA TYR A 4 0.56 -6.16 -16.48
C TYR A 4 -0.11 -5.49 -17.69
N TYR A 5 0.62 -5.17 -18.76
CA TYR A 5 0.04 -4.60 -19.97
C TYR A 5 -0.99 -5.54 -20.62
N HIS A 6 -0.71 -6.84 -20.62
CA HIS A 6 -1.68 -7.86 -21.03
C HIS A 6 -2.93 -7.85 -20.13
N TYR A 7 -2.75 -7.82 -18.81
CA TYR A 7 -3.85 -7.74 -17.84
C TYR A 7 -4.71 -6.49 -18.05
N LEU A 8 -4.09 -5.33 -18.29
CA LEU A 8 -4.80 -4.06 -18.53
C LEU A 8 -5.70 -4.11 -19.78
N TYR A 9 -5.20 -4.70 -20.86
CA TYR A 9 -5.93 -4.75 -22.13
C TYR A 9 -7.03 -5.82 -22.13
N TYR A 10 -6.72 -7.04 -21.68
CA TYR A 10 -7.65 -8.17 -21.77
C TYR A 10 -8.62 -8.27 -20.59
N ASP A 11 -8.14 -8.08 -19.36
CA ASP A 11 -8.93 -8.30 -18.15
C ASP A 11 -9.65 -7.03 -17.70
N LEU A 12 -8.94 -5.90 -17.64
CA LEU A 12 -9.51 -4.60 -17.23
C LEU A 12 -10.22 -3.84 -18.36
N LYS A 13 -9.86 -4.11 -19.63
CA LYS A 13 -10.45 -3.47 -20.83
C LYS A 13 -10.56 -1.95 -20.69
N LEU A 14 -9.46 -1.32 -20.30
CA LEU A 14 -9.43 0.14 -20.10
C LEU A 14 -9.79 0.88 -21.40
N PRO A 15 -10.71 1.85 -21.35
CA PRO A 15 -11.07 2.66 -22.52
C PRO A 15 -9.87 3.53 -22.92
N GLY A 16 -9.45 3.43 -24.19
CA GLY A 16 -8.35 4.24 -24.76
C GLY A 16 -6.99 3.54 -24.84
N VAL A 17 -6.86 2.29 -24.39
CA VAL A 17 -5.64 1.49 -24.55
C VAL A 17 -5.75 0.63 -25.81
N GLU A 18 -4.96 0.94 -26.84
CA GLU A 18 -4.80 0.08 -28.01
C GLU A 18 -3.71 -0.98 -27.77
N TRP A 19 -3.88 -2.18 -28.33
CA TRP A 19 -2.90 -3.26 -28.21
C TRP A 19 -1.75 -3.07 -29.19
N ASP A 20 -0.54 -2.86 -28.66
CA ASP A 20 0.69 -2.84 -29.43
C ASP A 20 1.51 -4.11 -29.15
N GLN A 21 1.55 -5.00 -30.14
CA GLN A 21 2.31 -6.24 -30.09
C GLN A 21 3.82 -5.99 -30.03
N SER A 22 4.32 -4.97 -30.73
CA SER A 22 5.76 -4.66 -30.76
C SER A 22 6.23 -4.16 -29.39
N LEU A 23 5.40 -3.34 -28.73
CA LEU A 23 5.67 -2.90 -27.36
C LEU A 23 5.65 -4.07 -26.38
N TYR A 24 4.64 -4.94 -26.47
CA TYR A 24 4.55 -6.13 -25.62
C TYR A 24 5.77 -7.04 -25.77
N ASP A 25 6.19 -7.36 -27.00
CA ASP A 25 7.33 -8.24 -27.27
C ASP A 25 8.64 -7.64 -26.73
N SER A 26 8.82 -6.31 -26.86
CA SER A 26 9.99 -5.61 -26.31
C SER A 26 10.05 -5.68 -24.78
N LEU A 27 8.90 -5.49 -24.12
CA LEU A 27 8.77 -5.55 -22.66
C LEU A 27 8.99 -6.96 -22.12
N VAL A 28 8.50 -7.97 -22.82
CA VAL A 28 8.71 -9.38 -22.46
C VAL A 28 10.18 -9.76 -22.66
N ALA A 29 10.82 -9.32 -23.75
CA ALA A 29 12.24 -9.56 -23.99
C ALA A 29 13.12 -8.96 -22.88
N GLU A 30 12.89 -7.70 -22.52
CA GLU A 30 13.62 -7.02 -21.42
C GLU A 30 13.36 -7.71 -20.08
N SER A 31 12.10 -8.06 -19.79
CA SER A 31 11.74 -8.75 -18.55
C SER A 31 12.41 -10.12 -18.43
N SER A 32 12.40 -10.90 -19.52
CA SER A 32 13.02 -12.23 -19.56
C SER A 32 14.54 -12.17 -19.38
N LYS A 33 15.18 -11.14 -19.93
CA LYS A 33 16.63 -10.93 -19.79
C LYS A 33 17.01 -10.63 -18.35
N HIS A 34 16.32 -9.72 -17.68
CA HIS A 34 16.59 -9.40 -16.28
C HIS A 34 16.29 -10.56 -15.33
N ILE A 35 15.21 -11.32 -15.58
CA ILE A 35 14.94 -12.55 -14.82
C ILE A 35 16.08 -13.56 -15.01
N ALA A 36 16.56 -13.75 -16.24
CA ALA A 36 17.67 -14.65 -16.53
C ALA A 36 18.99 -14.21 -15.86
N GLU A 37 19.26 -12.90 -15.81
CA GLU A 37 20.41 -12.33 -15.10
C GLU A 37 20.35 -12.62 -13.59
N ILE A 38 19.23 -12.31 -12.95
CA ILE A 38 19.04 -12.50 -11.50
C ILE A 38 19.06 -13.99 -11.14
N THR A 39 18.40 -14.84 -11.93
CA THR A 39 18.40 -16.30 -11.70
C THR A 39 19.79 -16.92 -11.88
N ALA A 40 20.57 -16.46 -12.87
CA ALA A 40 21.95 -16.89 -13.04
C ALA A 40 22.86 -16.44 -11.90
N GLU A 41 22.61 -15.26 -11.31
CA GLU A 41 23.30 -14.81 -10.11
C GLU A 41 22.95 -15.68 -8.89
N ILE A 42 21.67 -16.01 -8.70
CA ILE A 42 21.23 -16.93 -7.63
C ILE A 42 21.95 -18.29 -7.77
N GLU A 43 21.98 -18.87 -8.96
CA GLU A 43 22.67 -20.14 -9.19
C GLU A 43 24.19 -20.08 -8.93
N LYS A 44 24.83 -18.93 -9.16
CA LYS A 44 26.25 -18.75 -8.85
C LYS A 44 26.47 -18.70 -7.35
N LEU A 45 25.66 -17.91 -6.64
CA LEU A 45 25.72 -17.80 -5.19
C LEU A 45 25.46 -19.13 -4.50
N ASP A 46 24.50 -19.91 -5.01
CA ASP A 46 24.20 -21.27 -4.53
C ASP A 46 25.36 -22.25 -4.78
N LYS A 47 26.13 -22.08 -5.87
CA LYS A 47 27.30 -22.94 -6.20
C LYS A 47 28.56 -22.56 -5.45
N GLU A 48 28.69 -21.30 -5.05
CA GLU A 48 29.85 -20.74 -4.36
C GLU A 48 29.75 -20.87 -2.83
N ASP A 49 28.68 -21.50 -2.30
CA ASP A 49 28.37 -21.62 -0.87
C ASP A 49 28.50 -20.26 -0.15
N GLU A 50 28.05 -19.19 -0.82
CA GLU A 50 28.03 -17.86 -0.23
C GLU A 50 27.02 -17.77 0.93
N SER A 51 27.13 -16.70 1.72
CA SER A 51 26.27 -16.46 2.88
C SER A 51 24.79 -16.55 2.52
N GLU A 52 24.01 -17.31 3.31
CA GLU A 52 22.55 -17.46 3.17
C GLU A 52 21.81 -16.10 3.07
N MET A 53 22.38 -15.04 3.66
CA MET A 53 21.83 -13.68 3.56
C MET A 53 21.92 -13.07 2.17
N ASP A 54 22.96 -13.37 1.40
CA ASP A 54 23.15 -12.79 0.06
C ASP A 54 22.29 -13.51 -0.97
N ILE A 55 22.13 -14.82 -0.82
CA ILE A 55 21.12 -15.62 -1.53
C ILE A 55 19.71 -15.07 -1.24
N LEU A 56 19.38 -14.81 0.04
CA LEU A 56 18.08 -14.26 0.44
C LEU A 56 17.78 -12.90 -0.21
N LYS A 57 18.77 -12.00 -0.26
CA LYS A 57 18.62 -10.69 -0.91
C LYS A 57 18.29 -10.84 -2.39
N LYS A 58 18.99 -11.73 -3.11
CA LYS A 58 18.74 -11.97 -4.53
C LYS A 58 17.39 -12.62 -4.81
N TRP A 59 16.95 -13.54 -3.96
CA TRP A 59 15.60 -14.07 -4.01
C TRP A 59 14.52 -13.00 -3.73
N THR A 60 14.81 -12.04 -2.86
CA THR A 60 13.92 -10.90 -2.59
C THR A 60 13.86 -9.97 -3.80
N GLU A 61 15.01 -9.63 -4.38
CA GLU A 61 15.12 -8.82 -5.61
C GLU A 61 14.35 -9.45 -6.77
N LEU A 62 14.44 -10.78 -6.94
CA LEU A 62 13.67 -11.51 -7.93
C LEU A 62 12.15 -11.40 -7.68
N GLY A 63 11.71 -11.52 -6.43
CA GLY A 63 10.30 -11.37 -6.06
C GLY A 63 9.76 -9.96 -6.30
N GLU A 64 10.54 -8.93 -5.96
CA GLU A 64 10.22 -7.52 -6.24
C GLU A 64 10.16 -7.24 -7.75
N TYR A 65 11.05 -7.86 -8.54
CA TYR A 65 11.01 -7.77 -9.99
C TYR A 65 9.73 -8.40 -10.56
N TYR A 66 9.35 -9.61 -10.08
CA TYR A 66 8.09 -10.23 -10.45
C TYR A 66 6.86 -9.38 -10.08
N ALA A 67 6.89 -8.71 -8.93
CA ALA A 67 5.87 -7.75 -8.54
C ALA A 67 5.81 -6.54 -9.49
N THR A 68 6.98 -6.04 -9.93
CA THR A 68 7.10 -4.88 -10.83
C THR A 68 6.59 -5.19 -12.24
N ILE A 69 6.79 -6.41 -12.74
CA ILE A 69 6.24 -6.80 -14.04
C ILE A 69 4.72 -7.08 -13.98
N GLY A 70 4.19 -7.27 -12.78
CA GLY A 70 2.79 -7.62 -12.51
C GLY A 70 2.51 -9.12 -12.59
N ASP A 71 3.46 -10.00 -12.32
CA ASP A 71 3.20 -11.44 -12.31
C ASP A 71 2.88 -11.93 -10.89
N LYS A 72 1.59 -12.01 -10.56
CA LYS A 72 1.12 -12.35 -9.21
C LYS A 72 1.59 -13.74 -8.77
N THR A 73 1.46 -14.75 -9.63
CA THR A 73 1.70 -16.16 -9.28
C THR A 73 3.20 -16.44 -9.10
N ASN A 74 4.03 -15.92 -9.99
CA ASN A 74 5.47 -16.08 -9.86
C ASN A 74 6.05 -15.24 -8.72
N ALA A 75 5.51 -14.03 -8.48
CA ALA A 75 5.90 -13.23 -7.31
C ALA A 75 5.58 -13.96 -6.00
N GLU A 76 4.36 -14.49 -5.84
CA GLU A 76 3.96 -15.20 -4.63
C GLU A 76 4.82 -16.44 -4.39
N SER A 77 5.01 -17.29 -5.39
CA SER A 77 5.79 -18.52 -5.23
C SER A 77 7.27 -18.25 -4.90
N THR A 78 7.85 -17.22 -5.53
CA THR A 78 9.23 -16.78 -5.27
C THR A 78 9.35 -16.25 -3.84
N LEU A 79 8.46 -15.34 -3.43
CA LEU A 79 8.50 -14.73 -2.10
C LEU A 79 8.21 -15.75 -0.98
N LEU A 80 7.35 -16.74 -1.21
CA LEU A 80 7.12 -17.82 -0.25
C LEU A 80 8.39 -18.67 -0.04
N LYS A 81 9.13 -19.00 -1.10
CA LYS A 81 10.43 -19.67 -0.98
C LYS A 81 11.44 -18.81 -0.20
N THR A 82 11.48 -17.51 -0.48
CA THR A 82 12.32 -16.55 0.26
C THR A 82 11.97 -16.53 1.76
N ILE A 83 10.69 -16.65 2.12
CA ILE A 83 10.27 -16.68 3.54
C ILE A 83 10.74 -17.96 4.26
N GLU A 84 10.79 -19.09 3.57
CA GLU A 84 11.29 -20.36 4.14
C GLU A 84 12.79 -20.26 4.41
N LEU A 85 13.55 -19.63 3.52
CA LEU A 85 14.99 -19.41 3.64
C LEU A 85 15.34 -18.30 4.65
N ALA A 86 14.42 -17.39 4.96
CA ALA A 86 14.70 -16.27 5.84
C ALA A 86 15.00 -16.73 7.29
N PRO A 87 16.16 -16.40 7.88
CA PRO A 87 16.49 -16.82 9.24
C PRO A 87 15.84 -15.93 10.31
N SER A 88 15.58 -14.65 10.00
CA SER A 88 15.07 -13.67 10.96
C SER A 88 13.56 -13.48 10.89
N THR A 89 12.90 -13.30 12.05
CA THR A 89 11.47 -12.97 12.11
C THR A 89 11.15 -11.62 11.47
N GLY A 90 12.06 -10.64 11.58
CA GLY A 90 11.94 -9.34 10.95
C GLY A 90 11.85 -9.43 9.43
N SER A 91 12.78 -10.16 8.80
CA SER A 91 12.79 -10.39 7.35
C SER A 91 11.51 -11.09 6.88
N LYS A 92 11.00 -12.07 7.65
CA LYS A 92 9.73 -12.74 7.33
C LYS A 92 8.54 -11.76 7.34
N ILE A 93 8.49 -10.86 8.31
CA ILE A 93 7.43 -9.83 8.37
C ILE A 93 7.51 -8.93 7.13
N ASP A 94 8.69 -8.46 6.77
CA ASP A 94 8.87 -7.57 5.61
C ASP A 94 8.45 -8.28 4.31
N LEU A 95 8.79 -9.55 4.13
CA LEU A 95 8.36 -10.36 2.98
C LEU A 95 6.84 -10.58 2.94
N TYR A 96 6.19 -10.81 4.09
CA TYR A 96 4.72 -10.90 4.13
C TYR A 96 4.03 -9.58 3.79
N LEU A 97 4.60 -8.44 4.22
CA LEU A 97 4.11 -7.12 3.84
C LEU A 97 4.29 -6.88 2.32
N LEU A 98 5.41 -7.33 1.74
CA LEU A 98 5.65 -7.26 0.29
C LEU A 98 4.62 -8.09 -0.50
N ILE A 99 4.33 -9.32 -0.08
CA ILE A 99 3.27 -10.14 -0.69
C ILE A 99 1.91 -9.43 -0.59
N SER A 100 1.63 -8.80 0.57
CA SER A 100 0.39 -8.04 0.78
C SER A 100 0.26 -6.86 -0.19
N ARG A 101 1.36 -6.19 -0.55
CA ARG A 101 1.37 -5.14 -1.60
C ARG A 101 0.92 -5.66 -2.96
N VAL A 102 1.42 -6.84 -3.35
CA VAL A 102 0.97 -7.49 -4.59
C VAL A 102 -0.54 -7.76 -4.53
N GLY A 103 -1.04 -8.17 -3.36
CA GLY A 103 -2.48 -8.32 -3.12
C GLY A 103 -3.27 -7.02 -3.30
N PHE A 104 -2.78 -5.89 -2.76
CA PHE A 104 -3.41 -4.58 -2.91
C PHE A 104 -3.47 -4.14 -4.37
N PHE A 105 -2.41 -4.38 -5.14
CA PHE A 105 -2.36 -4.02 -6.56
C PHE A 105 -3.46 -4.70 -7.39
N TYR A 106 -3.75 -5.97 -7.08
CA TYR A 106 -4.82 -6.74 -7.72
C TYR A 106 -6.20 -6.56 -7.06
N ASN A 107 -6.32 -5.69 -6.06
CA ASN A 107 -7.53 -5.47 -5.27
C ASN A 107 -8.14 -6.76 -4.68
N ASP A 108 -7.30 -7.73 -4.31
CA ASP A 108 -7.73 -9.01 -3.75
C ASP A 108 -7.72 -8.95 -2.22
N ALA A 109 -8.84 -8.53 -1.64
CA ALA A 109 -8.96 -8.35 -0.19
C ALA A 109 -8.76 -9.65 0.61
N ALA A 110 -9.22 -10.79 0.09
CA ALA A 110 -9.09 -12.07 0.79
C ALA A 110 -7.61 -12.51 0.87
N PHE A 111 -6.87 -12.32 -0.24
CA PHE A 111 -5.45 -12.58 -0.30
C PHE A 111 -4.66 -11.68 0.67
N VAL A 112 -4.94 -10.38 0.67
CA VAL A 112 -4.29 -9.41 1.57
C VAL A 112 -4.52 -9.82 3.04
N LYS A 113 -5.76 -10.16 3.40
CA LYS A 113 -6.09 -10.57 4.77
C LYS A 113 -5.25 -11.76 5.24
N MET A 114 -5.15 -12.81 4.41
CA MET A 114 -4.42 -14.02 4.75
C MET A 114 -2.95 -13.72 5.10
N TYR A 115 -2.31 -12.85 4.34
CA TYR A 115 -0.90 -12.49 4.55
C TYR A 115 -0.70 -11.48 5.67
N LEU A 116 -1.64 -10.55 5.86
CA LEU A 116 -1.65 -9.67 7.03
C LEU A 116 -1.81 -10.45 8.33
N ASP A 117 -2.71 -11.43 8.40
CA ASP A 117 -2.90 -12.27 9.59
C ASP A 117 -1.62 -13.06 9.94
N LYS A 118 -0.93 -13.60 8.92
CA LYS A 118 0.39 -14.25 9.09
C LYS A 118 1.45 -13.27 9.62
N SER A 119 1.48 -12.05 9.10
CA SER A 119 2.40 -11.02 9.55
C SER A 119 2.13 -10.61 11.00
N ASN A 120 0.85 -10.49 11.40
CA ASN A 120 0.45 -10.14 12.76
C ASN A 120 0.89 -11.22 13.77
N ALA A 121 0.71 -12.48 13.43
CA ALA A 121 1.15 -13.60 14.27
C ALA A 121 2.68 -13.60 14.53
N LEU A 122 3.48 -13.07 13.59
CA LEU A 122 4.92 -12.88 13.80
C LEU A 122 5.24 -11.62 14.60
N ILE A 123 4.48 -10.54 14.41
CA ILE A 123 4.65 -9.30 15.17
C ILE A 123 4.36 -9.51 16.66
N GLU A 124 3.36 -10.33 17.00
CA GLU A 124 3.05 -10.70 18.39
C GLU A 124 4.16 -11.53 19.06
N LYS A 125 4.89 -12.34 18.28
CA LYS A 125 5.99 -13.19 18.78
C LYS A 125 7.29 -12.43 19.06
N GLY A 126 7.45 -11.22 18.52
CA GLY A 126 8.68 -10.44 18.68
C GLY A 126 8.96 -9.47 17.54
N GLY A 127 7.92 -8.82 17.00
CA GLY A 127 8.08 -7.81 15.96
C GLY A 127 8.69 -6.53 16.52
N ASP A 128 9.66 -6.00 15.77
CA ASP A 128 10.25 -4.69 16.01
C ASP A 128 9.19 -3.58 15.97
N TRP A 129 9.42 -2.51 16.74
CA TRP A 129 8.51 -1.38 16.86
C TRP A 129 8.21 -0.75 15.49
N GLU A 130 9.23 -0.60 14.64
CA GLU A 130 9.06 -0.06 13.29
C GLU A 130 8.13 -0.93 12.43
N ARG A 131 8.33 -2.25 12.44
CA ARG A 131 7.52 -3.21 11.67
C ARG A 131 6.08 -3.25 12.16
N ARG A 132 5.84 -3.05 13.45
CA ARG A 132 4.49 -2.92 14.00
C ARG A 132 3.77 -1.67 13.47
N ASN A 133 4.48 -0.54 13.34
CA ASN A 133 3.88 0.67 12.77
C ASN A 133 3.60 0.51 11.27
N ARG A 134 4.49 -0.14 10.53
CA ARG A 134 4.23 -0.51 9.12
C ARG A 134 2.97 -1.35 9.02
N TYR A 135 2.87 -2.42 9.81
CA TYR A 135 1.68 -3.27 9.84
C TYR A 135 0.38 -2.50 10.17
N LYS A 136 0.39 -1.58 11.14
CA LYS A 136 -0.79 -0.75 11.45
C LYS A 136 -1.29 0.01 10.23
N THR A 137 -0.39 0.61 9.46
CA THR A 137 -0.74 1.34 8.24
C THR A 137 -1.32 0.40 7.18
N TYR A 138 -0.68 -0.74 6.95
CA TYR A 138 -1.17 -1.76 6.01
C TYR A 138 -2.56 -2.27 6.38
N ASN A 139 -2.74 -2.62 7.66
CA ASN A 139 -4.02 -3.10 8.17
C ASN A 139 -5.08 -1.98 8.15
N GLY A 140 -4.71 -0.73 8.43
CA GLY A 140 -5.60 0.41 8.33
C GLY A 140 -6.15 0.61 6.91
N ILE A 141 -5.30 0.51 5.89
CA ILE A 141 -5.71 0.60 4.47
C ILE A 141 -6.57 -0.61 4.06
N TYR A 142 -6.20 -1.81 4.50
CA TYR A 142 -7.02 -3.01 4.28
C TYR A 142 -8.42 -2.90 4.94
N LEU A 143 -8.50 -2.44 6.18
CA LEU A 143 -9.77 -2.24 6.88
C LEU A 143 -10.64 -1.18 6.19
N MET A 144 -10.01 -0.14 5.65
CA MET A 144 -10.70 0.86 4.83
C MET A 144 -11.25 0.24 3.54
N SER A 145 -10.52 -0.65 2.86
CA SER A 145 -10.99 -1.29 1.61
C SER A 145 -12.20 -2.22 1.82
N ILE A 146 -12.29 -2.88 2.98
CA ILE A 146 -13.47 -3.67 3.37
C ILE A 146 -14.58 -2.84 4.04
N ARG A 147 -14.48 -1.51 4.03
CA ARG A 147 -15.44 -0.54 4.61
C ARG A 147 -15.59 -0.62 6.15
N ASN A 148 -14.59 -1.15 6.86
CA ASN A 148 -14.52 -1.09 8.32
C ASN A 148 -13.82 0.20 8.77
N PHE A 149 -14.53 1.32 8.67
CA PHE A 149 -13.98 2.64 9.00
C PHE A 149 -13.70 2.84 10.49
N ALA A 150 -14.40 2.11 11.36
CA ALA A 150 -14.27 2.26 12.81
C ALA A 150 -12.87 1.86 13.33
N GLU A 151 -12.36 0.74 12.85
CA GLU A 151 -10.99 0.31 13.19
C GLU A 151 -9.94 1.00 12.32
N ALA A 152 -10.24 1.22 11.03
CA ALA A 152 -9.33 1.92 10.13
C ALA A 152 -8.99 3.34 10.62
N SER A 153 -9.99 4.11 11.07
CA SER A 153 -9.78 5.46 11.60
C SER A 153 -8.81 5.48 12.79
N LYS A 154 -8.89 4.52 13.70
CA LYS A 154 -7.99 4.44 14.86
C LYS A 154 -6.56 4.13 14.42
N LEU A 155 -6.39 3.10 13.59
CA LEU A 155 -5.06 2.67 13.14
C LEU A 155 -4.39 3.73 12.26
N LEU A 156 -5.12 4.35 11.32
CA LEU A 156 -4.57 5.36 10.43
C LEU A 156 -4.18 6.63 11.18
N ASN A 157 -4.98 7.09 12.15
CA ASN A 157 -4.62 8.26 12.96
C ASN A 157 -3.40 8.01 13.85
N ASP A 158 -3.29 6.81 14.45
CA ASP A 158 -2.10 6.41 15.21
C ASP A 158 -0.84 6.36 14.32
N SER A 159 -1.00 5.95 13.06
CA SER A 159 0.09 5.86 12.09
C SER A 159 0.60 7.22 11.59
N LEU A 160 -0.13 8.33 11.75
CA LEU A 160 0.30 9.64 11.26
C LEU A 160 1.61 10.11 11.90
N SER A 161 1.72 10.01 13.22
CA SER A 161 2.91 10.47 13.96
C SER A 161 4.15 9.58 13.78
N THR A 162 3.98 8.37 13.24
CA THR A 162 5.03 7.34 13.18
C THR A 162 5.13 6.70 11.79
N PHE A 163 4.75 7.44 10.75
CA PHE A 163 4.68 6.93 9.39
C PHE A 163 6.07 6.63 8.82
N THR A 164 6.32 5.35 8.50
CA THR A 164 7.56 4.87 7.86
C THR A 164 7.30 4.07 6.57
N SER A 165 6.04 3.94 6.14
CA SER A 165 5.63 3.03 5.05
C SER A 165 5.56 3.72 3.68
N THR A 166 6.67 4.30 3.23
CA THR A 166 6.74 5.00 1.93
C THR A 166 6.51 4.09 0.71
N GLU A 167 6.68 2.78 0.88
CA GLU A 167 6.49 1.79 -0.18
C GLU A 167 5.02 1.49 -0.52
N LEU A 168 4.09 1.84 0.38
CA LEU A 168 2.67 1.57 0.19
C LEU A 168 1.93 2.78 -0.39
N THR A 169 2.19 3.95 0.19
CA THR A 169 1.48 5.19 -0.16
C THR A 169 2.27 6.41 0.31
N THR A 170 1.89 7.59 -0.14
CA THR A 170 2.50 8.84 0.33
C THR A 170 1.96 9.22 1.71
N TYR A 171 2.73 10.01 2.46
CA TYR A 171 2.27 10.53 3.75
C TYR A 171 0.97 11.35 3.62
N GLN A 172 0.85 12.11 2.53
CA GLN A 172 -0.33 12.91 2.23
C GLN A 172 -1.58 12.05 2.04
N ASP A 173 -1.45 10.91 1.37
CA ASP A 173 -2.57 10.01 1.13
C ASP A 173 -3.01 9.28 2.41
N VAL A 174 -2.07 8.91 3.28
CA VAL A 174 -2.44 8.40 4.62
C VAL A 174 -3.22 9.44 5.41
N ALA A 175 -2.80 10.71 5.36
CA ALA A 175 -3.53 11.80 6.00
C ALA A 175 -4.92 12.00 5.40
N LYS A 176 -5.06 11.92 4.06
CA LYS A 176 -6.37 11.92 3.37
C LYS A 176 -7.26 10.80 3.91
N TYR A 177 -6.76 9.57 3.95
CA TYR A 177 -7.52 8.41 4.41
C TYR A 177 -7.89 8.49 5.90
N ALA A 178 -6.97 8.96 6.75
CA ALA A 178 -7.22 9.19 8.17
C ALA A 178 -8.31 10.24 8.41
N LEU A 179 -8.27 11.35 7.64
CA LEU A 179 -9.28 12.41 7.70
C LEU A 179 -10.66 11.93 7.25
N VAL A 180 -10.74 11.20 6.13
CA VAL A 180 -12.01 10.66 5.62
C VAL A 180 -12.61 9.64 6.59
N CYS A 181 -11.81 8.68 7.06
CA CYS A 181 -12.28 7.68 8.03
C CYS A 181 -12.68 8.34 9.36
N GLY A 182 -11.90 9.31 9.82
CA GLY A 182 -12.16 10.06 11.05
C GLY A 182 -13.43 10.91 10.96
N ALA A 183 -13.68 11.57 9.82
CA ALA A 183 -14.89 12.38 9.61
C ALA A 183 -16.19 11.57 9.69
N ILE A 184 -16.14 10.29 9.32
CA ILE A 184 -17.30 9.38 9.33
C ILE A 184 -17.56 8.83 10.75
N ILE A 185 -16.50 8.52 11.50
CA ILE A 185 -16.59 7.74 12.74
C ILE A 185 -16.52 8.58 14.01
N PHE A 186 -15.68 9.62 14.04
CA PHE A 186 -15.41 10.33 15.28
C PHE A 186 -16.58 11.21 15.71
N GLU A 187 -16.88 11.17 17.00
CA GLU A 187 -17.81 12.10 17.63
C GLU A 187 -17.18 13.49 17.75
N ARG A 188 -18.02 14.51 18.01
CA ARG A 188 -17.58 15.92 18.08
C ARG A 188 -16.33 16.18 18.94
N PRO A 189 -16.15 15.60 20.14
CA PRO A 189 -14.96 15.85 20.96
C PRO A 189 -13.68 15.32 20.29
N ASP A 190 -13.75 14.08 19.78
CA ASP A 190 -12.64 13.39 19.13
C ASP A 190 -12.26 14.05 17.80
N LEU A 191 -13.25 14.53 17.06
CA LEU A 191 -13.05 15.21 15.78
C LEU A 191 -12.24 16.50 15.94
N LYS A 192 -12.45 17.25 17.03
CA LYS A 192 -11.61 18.40 17.36
C LYS A 192 -10.17 18.00 17.67
N GLN A 193 -10.00 17.08 18.62
CA GLN A 193 -8.68 16.73 19.15
C GLN A 193 -7.81 15.98 18.13
N LYS A 194 -8.39 15.02 17.41
CA LYS A 194 -7.66 14.09 16.54
C LYS A 194 -7.52 14.56 15.10
N LEU A 195 -8.42 15.43 14.62
CA LEU A 195 -8.40 15.90 13.23
C LEU A 195 -8.11 17.40 13.11
N ILE A 196 -8.85 18.26 13.82
CA ILE A 196 -8.75 19.72 13.65
C ILE A 196 -7.47 20.29 14.28
N GLU A 197 -7.18 19.88 15.52
CA GLU A 197 -6.03 20.38 16.31
C GLU A 197 -4.80 19.46 16.23
N ASN A 198 -4.84 18.45 15.37
CA ASN A 198 -3.72 17.53 15.20
C ASN A 198 -2.57 18.24 14.45
N PRO A 199 -1.38 18.36 15.06
CA PRO A 199 -0.27 19.10 14.46
C PRO A 199 0.21 18.50 13.13
N GLU A 200 0.13 17.18 12.97
CA GLU A 200 0.53 16.49 11.75
C GLU A 200 -0.34 16.92 10.57
N ILE A 201 -1.66 16.95 10.78
CA ILE A 201 -2.63 17.34 9.75
C ILE A 201 -2.49 18.83 9.43
N LEU A 202 -2.28 19.67 10.45
CA LEU A 202 -2.07 21.11 10.28
C LEU A 202 -0.79 21.43 9.47
N ALA A 203 0.28 20.66 9.70
CA ALA A 203 1.53 20.82 8.95
C ALA A 203 1.34 20.48 7.47
N ILE A 204 0.63 19.39 7.15
CA ILE A 204 0.37 19.01 5.75
C ILE A 204 -0.56 20.02 5.08
N ASN A 205 -1.62 20.46 5.77
CA ASN A 205 -2.56 21.45 5.24
C ASN A 205 -1.91 22.83 5.00
N SER A 206 -0.78 23.12 5.66
CA SER A 206 0.00 24.34 5.39
C SER A 206 0.90 24.21 4.15
N THR A 207 1.15 22.99 3.69
CA THR A 207 2.08 22.67 2.61
C THR A 207 1.37 22.34 1.29
N THR A 208 0.14 21.81 1.35
CA THR A 208 -0.56 21.30 0.17
C THR A 208 -2.07 21.53 0.26
N ASP A 209 -2.65 22.12 -0.78
CA ASP A 209 -4.08 22.48 -0.85
C ASP A 209 -5.01 21.28 -1.11
N GLU A 210 -4.48 20.08 -1.37
CA GLU A 210 -5.28 18.88 -1.67
C GLU A 210 -6.14 18.41 -0.50
N LEU A 211 -5.71 18.68 0.74
CA LEU A 211 -6.43 18.32 1.97
C LEU A 211 -7.48 19.35 2.39
N LEU A 212 -7.39 20.56 1.83
CA LEU A 212 -8.20 21.70 2.23
C LEU A 212 -9.72 21.44 2.12
N PRO A 213 -10.24 20.75 1.07
CA PRO A 213 -11.67 20.46 0.97
C PRO A 213 -12.18 19.58 2.13
N ILE A 214 -11.47 18.49 2.47
CA ILE A 214 -11.84 17.59 3.58
C ILE A 214 -11.75 18.33 4.91
N TYR A 215 -10.69 19.12 5.08
CA TYR A 215 -10.48 19.87 6.31
C TYR A 215 -11.57 20.93 6.53
N ASN A 216 -11.98 21.64 5.47
CA ASN A 216 -13.09 22.58 5.51
C ASN A 216 -14.43 21.88 5.76
N LEU A 217 -14.64 20.70 5.17
CA LEU A 217 -15.80 19.87 5.44
C LEU A 217 -15.90 19.53 6.93
N ILE A 218 -14.81 19.01 7.53
CA ILE A 218 -14.75 18.65 8.95
C ILE A 218 -14.98 19.88 9.85
N LYS A 219 -14.36 21.02 9.52
CA LYS A 219 -14.57 22.28 10.25
C LYS A 219 -16.01 22.76 10.17
N SER A 220 -16.65 22.67 9.02
CA SER A 220 -18.04 23.12 8.84
C SER A 220 -19.03 22.29 9.68
N ILE A 221 -18.82 20.97 9.79
CA ILE A 221 -19.60 20.09 10.68
C ILE A 221 -19.37 20.48 12.15
N TYR A 222 -18.10 20.68 12.51
CA TYR A 222 -17.72 21.00 13.89
C TYR A 222 -18.29 22.35 14.34
N LEU A 223 -18.11 23.40 13.54
CA LEU A 223 -18.59 24.77 13.79
C LEU A 223 -20.08 24.97 13.48
N THR A 224 -20.78 23.94 13.00
CA THR A 224 -22.21 23.99 12.62
C THR A 224 -22.54 24.98 11.50
N GLU A 225 -21.59 25.23 10.60
CA GLU A 225 -21.76 26.09 9.42
C GLU A 225 -22.33 25.31 8.23
N TYR A 226 -23.58 24.88 8.32
CA TYR A 226 -24.21 24.01 7.31
C TYR A 226 -24.30 24.63 5.91
N GLU A 227 -24.26 25.96 5.79
CA GLU A 227 -24.21 26.65 4.51
C GLU A 227 -22.94 26.31 3.70
N LYS A 228 -21.80 26.16 4.39
CA LYS A 228 -20.51 25.83 3.76
C LYS A 228 -20.27 24.32 3.65
N PHE A 229 -21.06 23.52 4.37
CA PHE A 229 -20.93 22.06 4.40
C PHE A 229 -21.16 21.42 3.02
N PHE A 230 -22.29 21.71 2.37
CA PHE A 230 -22.61 21.10 1.08
C PHE A 230 -21.65 21.48 -0.05
N PRO A 231 -21.21 22.75 -0.19
CA PRO A 231 -20.16 23.11 -1.14
C PRO A 231 -18.85 22.34 -0.88
N ALA A 232 -18.40 22.25 0.37
CA ALA A 232 -17.19 21.51 0.72
C ALA A 232 -17.33 20.00 0.47
N LEU A 233 -18.53 19.45 0.64
CA LEU A 233 -18.81 18.03 0.37
C LEU A 233 -18.71 17.72 -1.12
N LEU A 234 -19.27 18.58 -1.98
CA LEU A 234 -19.16 18.44 -3.43
C LEU A 234 -17.69 18.53 -3.88
N GLU A 235 -16.96 19.53 -3.39
CA GLU A 235 -15.54 19.69 -3.72
C GLU A 235 -14.71 18.48 -3.25
N THR A 236 -15.01 17.94 -2.08
CA THR A 236 -14.38 16.72 -1.55
C THR A 236 -14.67 15.51 -2.44
N ASN A 237 -15.93 15.32 -2.85
CA ASN A 237 -16.31 14.23 -3.75
C ASN A 237 -15.56 14.32 -5.09
N ASP A 238 -15.52 15.50 -5.68
CA ASP A 238 -14.96 15.69 -7.02
C ASP A 238 -13.43 15.54 -7.01
N LYS A 239 -12.74 16.09 -6.01
CA LYS A 239 -11.27 16.06 -5.94
C LYS A 239 -10.71 14.76 -5.36
N ILE A 240 -11.41 14.10 -4.44
CA ILE A 240 -10.84 12.99 -3.66
C ILE A 240 -11.54 11.66 -3.96
N SER A 241 -12.85 11.66 -4.18
CA SER A 241 -13.57 10.41 -4.46
C SER A 241 -13.56 10.05 -5.95
N CYS A 242 -13.54 11.05 -6.84
CA CYS A 242 -13.57 10.83 -8.30
C CYS A 242 -12.19 10.84 -8.99
N SER A 243 -11.09 11.18 -8.29
CA SER A 243 -9.75 11.28 -8.90
C SER A 243 -9.14 9.94 -9.33
N THR A 244 -9.86 8.82 -9.22
CA THR A 244 -9.45 7.50 -9.74
C THR A 244 -10.06 7.14 -11.09
N VAL A 245 -10.83 8.03 -11.73
CA VAL A 245 -11.39 7.79 -13.06
C VAL A 245 -11.21 9.01 -13.96
N THR A 246 -9.97 9.28 -14.36
CA THR A 246 -9.62 9.95 -15.63
C THR A 246 -8.23 9.54 -16.04
#